data_AF-A0A6L7X0S1-F1
#
_entry.id   AF-A0A6L7X0S1-F1
#
_cell.length_a   1.000
_cell.length_b   1.000
_cell.length_c   1.000
_cell.angle_alpha   90.00
_cell.angle_beta   90.00
_cell.angle_gamma   90.00
#
_symmetry.space_group_name_H-M   'P 1'
#
loop_
_entity.id
_entity.type
_entity.pdbx_description
1 polymer ?
#
loop_
_entity_poly.entity_id
_entity_poly.type
_entity_poly.pdbx_seq_one_letter_code
_entity_poly.pdbx_strand_id
1 'polypeptide(L)'
;MAERPINNPGRVLIAGENHVLRLRSDPEGPDAALVNHFRLRLSPHGPGHAVFVLADSNAADPRNACYTDNPALATWLLDWYLRGSPLYRDLDGLVDLPIVTAGGFTFVDELPRCWTETVRAGDVTIRAVWNDLATPFHVERFGQPDQKNAMDVFSVLQSASHASLSIDGQQIPGVVFPRQVGDQPITSAFLAFAESWIESV
;
A
#
# COMPACT_ATOMS: atom_id res chain seq x y z
N MET A 1 -32.23 -3.87 1.41
CA MET A 1 -31.00 -3.72 0.61
C MET A 1 -31.33 -4.13 -0.80
N ALA A 2 -30.96 -3.35 -1.81
CA ALA A 2 -31.05 -3.81 -3.19
C ALA A 2 -30.17 -5.07 -3.34
N GLU A 3 -30.68 -6.06 -4.06
CA GLU A 3 -29.93 -7.29 -4.34
C GLU A 3 -28.69 -6.93 -5.15
N ARG A 4 -27.51 -7.32 -4.66
CA ARG A 4 -26.27 -7.13 -5.41
C ARG A 4 -26.25 -8.10 -6.59
N PRO A 5 -25.95 -7.63 -7.81
CA PRO A 5 -25.82 -8.52 -8.94
C PRO A 5 -24.65 -9.48 -8.72
N ILE A 6 -24.78 -10.72 -9.23
CA ILE A 6 -23.71 -11.74 -9.17
C ILE A 6 -22.43 -11.22 -9.84
N ASN A 7 -22.58 -10.47 -10.93
CA ASN A 7 -21.47 -9.85 -11.66
C ASN A 7 -21.49 -8.35 -11.39
N ASN A 8 -20.39 -7.79 -10.89
CA ASN A 8 -20.19 -6.34 -10.88
C ASN A 8 -20.04 -5.88 -12.35
N PRO A 9 -20.89 -4.98 -12.86
CA PRO A 9 -20.85 -4.55 -14.26
C PRO A 9 -19.75 -3.52 -14.54
N GLY A 10 -19.12 -2.97 -13.51
CA GLY A 10 -18.00 -2.04 -13.63
C GLY A 10 -16.75 -2.69 -14.22
N ARG A 11 -15.88 -1.88 -14.83
CA ARG A 11 -14.62 -2.37 -15.37
C ARG A 11 -13.64 -2.66 -14.23
N VAL A 12 -13.11 -3.88 -14.18
CA VAL A 12 -12.03 -4.23 -13.26
C VAL A 12 -10.75 -3.51 -13.69
N LEU A 13 -10.22 -2.65 -12.83
CA LEU A 13 -9.04 -1.83 -13.10
C LEU A 13 -7.78 -2.42 -12.47
N ILE A 14 -7.89 -2.94 -11.25
CA ILE A 14 -6.78 -3.55 -10.51
C ILE A 14 -7.22 -4.90 -9.96
N ALA A 15 -6.32 -5.88 -10.01
CA ALA A 15 -6.42 -7.10 -9.19
C ALA A 15 -5.03 -7.52 -8.68
N GLY A 16 -4.90 -7.76 -7.38
CA GLY A 16 -3.64 -8.16 -6.76
C GLY A 16 -3.62 -7.92 -5.25
N GLU A 17 -2.56 -7.26 -4.79
CA GLU A 17 -2.33 -6.98 -3.38
C GLU A 17 -1.74 -5.58 -3.19
N ASN A 18 -1.97 -4.99 -2.01
CA ASN A 18 -1.65 -3.60 -1.69
C ASN A 18 -1.31 -3.44 -0.20
N HIS A 19 -0.14 -3.90 0.22
CA HIS A 19 0.23 -3.92 1.64
C HIS A 19 0.69 -2.53 2.08
N VAL A 20 0.13 -2.04 3.18
CA VAL A 20 0.40 -0.68 3.69
C VAL A 20 1.11 -0.77 5.02
N LEU A 21 2.14 0.05 5.21
CA LEU A 21 2.80 0.29 6.48
C LEU A 21 3.04 1.78 6.62
N ARG A 22 2.52 2.40 7.67
CA ARG A 22 2.86 3.79 8.01
C ARG A 22 3.25 3.91 9.46
N LEU A 23 4.30 4.67 9.69
CA LEU A 23 4.85 4.92 11.02
C LEU A 23 4.72 6.39 11.38
N ARG A 24 4.62 6.68 12.67
CA ARG A 24 4.74 8.03 13.24
C ARG A 24 5.76 8.04 14.36
N SER A 25 6.48 9.14 14.51
CA SER A 25 7.36 9.37 15.68
C SER A 25 6.55 9.75 16.92
N ASP A 26 5.44 10.45 16.72
CA ASP A 26 4.43 10.81 17.73
C ASP A 26 3.08 10.23 17.26
N PRO A 27 2.34 9.45 18.07
CA PRO A 27 1.03 8.90 17.69
C PRO A 27 0.04 9.93 17.11
N GLU A 28 0.07 11.17 17.61
CA GLU A 28 -0.79 12.26 17.16
C GLU A 28 -0.14 13.15 16.08
N GLY A 29 1.12 12.86 15.73
CA GLY A 29 1.89 13.58 14.73
C GLY A 29 1.56 13.18 13.28
N PRO A 30 2.21 13.82 12.30
CA PRO A 30 2.11 13.43 10.90
C PRO A 30 2.78 12.07 10.67
N ASP A 31 2.41 11.43 9.56
CA ASP A 31 3.05 10.20 9.11
C ASP A 31 4.55 10.49 8.87
N ALA A 32 5.44 9.71 9.48
CA ALA A 32 6.88 9.89 9.39
C ALA A 32 7.50 9.02 8.29
N ALA A 33 6.97 7.82 8.09
CA ALA A 33 7.42 6.90 7.04
C ALA A 33 6.25 6.15 6.42
N LEU A 34 6.43 5.71 5.18
CA LEU A 34 5.43 4.99 4.39
C LEU A 34 6.09 3.84 3.61
N VAL A 35 5.46 2.68 3.64
CA VAL A 35 5.57 1.67 2.58
C VAL A 35 4.18 1.45 2.02
N ASN A 36 4.06 1.52 0.70
CA ASN A 36 2.89 1.06 -0.02
C ASN A 36 3.31 0.07 -1.10
N HIS A 37 3.03 -1.21 -0.86
CA HIS A 37 3.54 -2.32 -1.66
C HIS A 37 2.45 -2.90 -2.55
N PHE A 38 2.48 -2.55 -3.82
CA PHE A 38 1.64 -3.15 -4.83
C PHE A 38 2.30 -4.39 -5.43
N ARG A 39 1.55 -5.49 -5.47
CA ARG A 39 1.86 -6.69 -6.25
C ARG A 39 0.64 -7.03 -7.09
N LEU A 40 0.63 -6.60 -8.35
CA LEU A 40 -0.55 -6.61 -9.21
C LEU A 40 -0.47 -7.67 -10.30
N ARG A 41 -1.58 -8.37 -10.50
CA ARG A 41 -1.78 -9.33 -11.59
C ARG A 41 -2.51 -8.69 -12.77
N LEU A 42 -3.36 -7.71 -12.50
CA LEU A 42 -4.10 -6.94 -13.49
C LEU A 42 -3.98 -5.45 -13.17
N SER A 43 -3.63 -4.67 -14.19
CA SER A 43 -3.66 -3.21 -14.21
C SER A 43 -3.76 -2.72 -15.66
N PRO A 44 -4.05 -1.43 -15.92
CA PRO A 44 -3.97 -0.86 -17.27
C PRO A 44 -2.58 -0.94 -17.92
N HIS A 45 -1.54 -1.13 -17.11
CA HIS A 45 -0.14 -1.18 -17.54
C HIS A 45 0.49 -2.58 -17.40
N GLY A 46 -0.35 -3.61 -17.26
CA GLY A 46 0.07 -5.01 -17.10
C GLY A 46 0.42 -5.39 -15.64
N PRO A 47 0.85 -6.64 -15.41
CA PRO A 47 1.24 -7.11 -14.09
C PRO A 47 2.58 -6.50 -13.65
N GLY A 48 2.85 -6.52 -12.34
CA GLY A 48 4.13 -6.11 -11.78
C GLY A 48 4.05 -5.67 -10.34
N HIS A 49 5.16 -5.16 -9.84
CA HIS A 49 5.32 -4.60 -8.51
C HIS A 49 5.55 -3.09 -8.58
N ALA A 50 5.00 -2.35 -7.63
CA ALA A 50 5.35 -0.96 -7.39
C ALA A 50 5.37 -0.73 -5.88
N VAL A 51 6.57 -0.53 -5.33
CA VAL A 51 6.78 -0.42 -3.88
C VAL A 51 7.23 0.99 -3.57
N PHE A 52 6.31 1.80 -3.11
CA PHE A 52 6.57 3.18 -2.72
C PHE A 52 7.11 3.19 -1.30
N VAL A 53 8.33 3.69 -1.12
CA VAL A 53 9.00 3.79 0.16
C VAL A 53 9.33 5.24 0.42
N LEU A 54 8.79 5.80 1.50
CA LEU A 54 9.20 7.08 2.06
C LEU A 54 9.85 6.81 3.42
N ALA A 55 11.16 7.01 3.50
CA ALA A 55 11.91 7.02 4.75
C ALA A 55 11.61 8.29 5.56
N ASP A 56 11.30 9.39 4.88
CA ASP A 56 10.69 10.60 5.43
C ASP A 56 9.49 10.99 4.55
N SER A 57 8.27 10.90 5.09
CA SER A 57 7.06 11.25 4.36
C SER A 57 6.85 12.77 4.22
N ASN A 58 7.54 13.60 5.00
CA ASN A 58 7.32 15.06 5.07
C ASN A 58 8.47 15.88 4.46
N ALA A 59 9.44 15.23 3.84
CA ALA A 59 10.54 15.90 3.17
C ALA A 59 11.13 15.04 2.06
N ALA A 60 11.88 15.69 1.16
CA ALA A 60 12.75 14.96 0.25
C ALA A 60 13.85 14.25 1.07
N ASP A 61 13.98 12.95 0.86
CA ASP A 61 15.02 12.11 1.45
C ASP A 61 15.61 11.21 0.35
N PRO A 62 16.93 11.03 0.28
CA PRO A 62 17.56 10.20 -0.76
C PRO A 62 17.12 8.73 -0.74
N ARG A 63 16.50 8.26 0.35
CA ARG A 63 15.96 6.92 0.50
C ARG A 63 14.49 6.83 0.09
N ASN A 64 13.83 7.96 -0.19
CA ASN A 64 12.50 7.98 -0.76
C ASN A 64 12.57 7.56 -2.23
N ALA A 65 11.89 6.49 -2.60
CA ALA A 65 11.76 6.06 -4.00
C ALA A 65 10.60 5.09 -4.18
N CYS A 66 10.17 4.93 -5.44
CA CYS A 66 9.38 3.79 -5.88
C CYS A 66 10.29 2.72 -6.49
N TYR A 67 10.19 1.49 -6.03
CA TYR A 67 10.94 0.35 -6.55
C TYR A 67 10.01 -0.57 -7.34
N THR A 68 10.38 -0.87 -8.59
CA THR A 68 9.45 -1.52 -9.52
C THR A 68 10.15 -2.40 -10.56
N ASP A 69 9.47 -3.44 -11.03
CA ASP A 69 9.80 -4.20 -12.25
C ASP A 69 8.97 -3.74 -13.47
N ASN A 70 8.05 -2.80 -13.29
CA ASN A 70 7.17 -2.25 -14.31
C ASN A 70 7.05 -0.72 -14.15
N PRO A 71 7.96 0.07 -14.77
CA PRO A 71 7.99 1.52 -14.63
C PRO A 71 6.68 2.21 -15.06
N ALA A 72 6.01 1.71 -16.09
CA ALA A 72 4.74 2.29 -16.56
C ALA A 72 3.64 2.13 -15.50
N LEU A 73 3.56 0.96 -14.85
CA LEU A 73 2.66 0.71 -13.72
C LEU A 73 2.99 1.63 -12.54
N ALA A 74 4.26 1.76 -12.18
CA ALA A 74 4.71 2.59 -11.06
C ALA A 74 4.36 4.07 -11.27
N THR A 75 4.66 4.63 -12.45
CA THR A 75 4.31 6.03 -12.77
C THR A 75 2.80 6.24 -12.70
N TRP A 76 2.02 5.32 -13.28
CA TRP A 76 0.57 5.41 -13.25
C TRP A 76 0.01 5.38 -11.81
N LEU A 77 0.47 4.45 -10.96
CA LEU A 77 0.04 4.37 -9.56
C LEU A 77 0.45 5.61 -8.76
N LEU A 78 1.65 6.15 -9.01
CA LEU A 78 2.11 7.37 -8.34
C LEU A 78 1.15 8.54 -8.62
N ASP A 79 0.80 8.75 -9.89
CA ASP A 79 -0.04 9.88 -10.29
C ASP A 79 -1.51 9.65 -9.96
N TRP A 80 -2.05 8.48 -10.29
CA TRP A 80 -3.46 8.18 -10.15
C TRP A 80 -3.87 7.87 -8.70
N TYR A 81 -3.07 7.08 -7.97
CA TYR A 81 -3.45 6.63 -6.63
C TYR A 81 -2.81 7.48 -5.53
N LEU A 82 -1.49 7.61 -5.49
CA LEU A 82 -0.82 8.33 -4.39
C LEU A 82 -1.10 9.84 -4.47
N ARG A 83 -0.82 10.48 -5.60
CA ARG A 83 -1.07 11.91 -5.80
C ARG A 83 -2.56 12.23 -6.00
N GLY A 84 -3.37 11.25 -6.37
CA GLY A 84 -4.83 11.39 -6.49
C GLY A 84 -5.60 11.21 -5.18
N SER A 85 -5.04 10.51 -4.20
CA SER A 85 -5.71 10.16 -2.95
C SER A 85 -5.52 11.24 -1.87
N PRO A 86 -6.59 11.73 -1.21
CA PRO A 86 -6.47 12.59 -0.03
C PRO A 86 -5.66 11.98 1.12
N LEU A 87 -5.43 10.67 1.11
CA LEU A 87 -4.65 9.99 2.14
C LEU A 87 -3.13 10.22 2.00
N TYR A 88 -2.66 10.52 0.78
CA TYR A 88 -1.22 10.56 0.47
C TYR A 88 -0.79 11.81 -0.29
N ARG A 89 -1.71 12.48 -1.01
CA ARG A 89 -1.37 13.54 -1.98
C ARG A 89 -0.61 14.74 -1.41
N ASP A 90 -0.71 14.98 -0.11
CA ASP A 90 -0.08 16.10 0.59
C ASP A 90 1.22 15.69 1.31
N LEU A 91 1.74 14.48 1.06
CA LEU A 91 3.03 14.05 1.57
C LEU A 91 4.15 14.65 0.71
N ASP A 92 4.92 15.57 1.31
CA ASP A 92 6.05 16.22 0.64
C ASP A 92 7.12 15.22 0.16
N GLY A 93 7.23 14.06 0.80
CA GLY A 93 8.13 12.99 0.36
C GLY A 93 7.79 12.39 -1.02
N LEU A 94 6.61 12.67 -1.58
CA LEU A 94 6.21 12.24 -2.93
C LEU A 94 6.65 13.21 -4.05
N VAL A 95 7.11 14.41 -3.69
CA VAL A 95 7.61 15.39 -4.68
C VAL A 95 8.88 14.84 -5.31
N ASP A 96 8.91 14.83 -6.65
CA ASP A 96 10.04 14.32 -7.46
C ASP A 96 10.51 12.91 -7.08
N LEU A 97 9.60 12.06 -6.56
CA LEU A 97 9.90 10.71 -6.12
C LEU A 97 10.55 9.88 -7.25
N PRO A 98 11.81 9.43 -7.08
CA PRO A 98 12.49 8.60 -8.08
C PRO A 98 11.77 7.27 -8.31
N ILE A 99 11.71 6.82 -9.55
CA ILE A 99 11.26 5.47 -9.92
C ILE A 99 12.49 4.65 -10.29
N VAL A 100 12.78 3.64 -9.49
CA VAL A 100 13.98 2.80 -9.55
C VAL A 100 13.60 1.40 -10.00
N THR A 101 14.31 0.86 -10.99
CA THR A 101 14.15 -0.53 -11.39
C THR A 101 14.72 -1.44 -10.30
N ALA A 102 13.91 -2.38 -9.81
CA ALA A 102 14.32 -3.38 -8.83
C ALA A 102 14.61 -4.73 -9.49
N GLY A 103 15.64 -5.41 -8.97
CA GLY A 103 16.08 -6.72 -9.46
C GLY A 103 15.38 -7.90 -8.79
N GLY A 104 14.61 -7.67 -7.72
CA GLY A 104 13.88 -8.76 -7.07
C GLY A 104 12.90 -8.31 -5.99
N PHE A 105 11.79 -9.06 -5.92
CA PHE A 105 10.74 -8.95 -4.92
C PHE A 105 10.55 -10.34 -4.32
N THR A 106 10.71 -10.46 -3.01
CA THR A 106 10.57 -11.73 -2.28
C THR A 106 9.82 -11.49 -0.99
N PHE A 107 9.03 -12.46 -0.58
CA PHE A 107 8.28 -12.40 0.66
C PHE A 107 8.52 -13.65 1.51
N VAL A 108 8.25 -13.54 2.80
CA VAL A 108 8.18 -14.66 3.73
C VAL A 108 6.80 -14.64 4.38
N ASP A 109 6.06 -15.73 4.18
CA ASP A 109 4.75 -15.97 4.77
C ASP A 109 4.92 -16.82 6.04
N GLU A 110 4.61 -16.24 7.19
CA GLU A 110 4.55 -16.92 8.49
C GLU A 110 3.20 -16.70 9.17
N LEU A 111 2.13 -16.63 8.38
CA LEU A 111 0.79 -16.36 8.87
C LEU A 111 0.35 -17.37 9.95
N PRO A 112 -0.38 -16.92 10.99
CA PRO A 112 -0.86 -15.55 11.21
C PRO A 112 0.13 -14.69 12.01
N ARG A 113 1.39 -15.08 12.20
CA ARG A 113 2.29 -14.34 13.10
C ARG A 113 2.93 -13.13 12.43
N CYS A 114 3.40 -13.32 11.21
CA CYS A 114 4.28 -12.37 10.56
C CYS A 114 4.12 -12.46 9.03
N TRP A 115 4.31 -11.31 8.38
CA TRP A 115 4.55 -11.21 6.94
C TRP A 115 5.76 -10.32 6.71
N THR A 116 6.67 -10.73 5.84
CA THR A 116 7.84 -9.93 5.45
C THR A 116 7.84 -9.73 3.95
N GLU A 117 8.01 -8.49 3.51
CA GLU A 117 8.37 -8.13 2.13
C GLU A 117 9.84 -7.71 2.07
N THR A 118 10.53 -8.09 1.00
CA THR A 118 11.91 -7.70 0.73
C THR A 118 12.08 -7.32 -0.74
N VAL A 119 12.60 -6.11 -0.97
CA VAL A 119 12.90 -5.58 -2.30
C VAL A 119 14.40 -5.38 -2.43
N ARG A 120 14.97 -5.76 -3.58
CA ARG A 120 16.39 -5.55 -3.91
C ARG A 120 16.52 -4.74 -5.19
N ALA A 121 17.29 -3.66 -5.15
CA ALA A 121 17.57 -2.80 -6.30
C ALA A 121 19.03 -2.32 -6.27
N GLY A 122 19.89 -2.95 -7.08
CA GLY A 122 21.33 -2.74 -6.99
C GLY A 122 21.84 -3.10 -5.60
N ASP A 123 22.52 -2.17 -4.94
CA ASP A 123 23.03 -2.32 -3.58
C ASP A 123 21.97 -2.03 -2.50
N VAL A 124 20.80 -1.50 -2.87
CA VAL A 124 19.73 -1.17 -1.93
C VAL A 124 18.90 -2.40 -1.59
N THR A 125 18.72 -2.66 -0.30
CA THR A 125 17.81 -3.67 0.23
C THR A 125 16.78 -3.04 1.16
N ILE A 126 15.51 -3.19 0.82
CA ILE A 126 14.39 -2.75 1.65
C ILE A 126 13.75 -3.97 2.27
N ARG A 127 13.44 -3.89 3.56
CA ARG A 127 12.69 -4.92 4.26
C ARG A 127 11.57 -4.28 5.07
N ALA A 128 10.34 -4.70 4.80
CA ALA A 128 9.15 -4.30 5.55
C ALA A 128 8.55 -5.54 6.23
N VAL A 129 8.17 -5.40 7.49
CA VAL A 129 7.65 -6.51 8.30
C VAL A 129 6.37 -6.08 9.00
N TRP A 130 5.37 -6.93 8.97
CA TRP A 130 4.13 -6.81 9.71
C TRP A 130 4.07 -7.96 10.71
N ASN A 131 3.97 -7.66 12.00
CA ASN A 131 3.96 -8.64 13.09
C ASN A 131 2.65 -8.56 13.88
N ASP A 132 2.36 -9.65 14.59
CA ASP A 132 1.20 -9.77 15.47
C ASP A 132 -0.08 -9.45 14.69
N LEU A 133 -0.29 -10.22 13.62
CA LEU A 133 -1.39 -10.01 12.70
C LEU A 133 -2.70 -10.48 13.32
N ALA A 134 -3.72 -9.64 13.21
CA ALA A 134 -5.07 -9.94 13.64
C ALA A 134 -5.74 -11.00 12.74
N THR A 135 -6.93 -11.45 13.13
CA THR A 135 -7.78 -12.27 12.25
C THR A 135 -8.12 -11.48 10.97
N PRO A 136 -7.96 -12.08 9.78
CA PRO A 136 -8.32 -11.40 8.54
C PRO A 136 -9.83 -11.17 8.45
N PHE A 137 -10.24 -10.09 7.79
CA PHE A 137 -11.64 -9.76 7.54
C PHE A 137 -11.82 -9.20 6.13
N HIS A 138 -13.01 -9.40 5.57
CA HIS A 138 -13.35 -8.90 4.24
C HIS A 138 -13.79 -7.44 4.32
N VAL A 139 -13.34 -6.63 3.36
CA VAL A 139 -13.72 -5.23 3.19
C VAL A 139 -14.38 -5.05 1.85
N GLU A 140 -15.47 -4.30 1.88
CA GLU A 140 -16.20 -3.85 0.71
C GLU A 140 -16.40 -2.35 0.85
N ARG A 141 -15.70 -1.59 0.01
CA ARG A 141 -15.78 -0.13 0.01
C ARG A 141 -16.27 0.30 -1.36
N PHE A 142 -17.43 0.91 -1.40
CA PHE A 142 -17.98 1.44 -2.65
C PHE A 142 -17.55 2.88 -2.85
N GLY A 143 -17.28 3.22 -4.10
CA GLY A 143 -17.08 4.60 -4.47
C GLY A 143 -18.38 5.40 -4.33
N GLN A 144 -18.28 6.69 -4.04
CA GLN A 144 -19.47 7.55 -3.99
C GLN A 144 -19.86 8.02 -5.40
N PRO A 145 -21.17 8.13 -5.73
CA PRO A 145 -21.62 8.47 -7.09
C PRO A 145 -21.09 9.81 -7.63
N ASP A 146 -20.79 10.76 -6.75
CA ASP A 146 -20.26 12.09 -7.06
C ASP A 146 -18.72 12.15 -7.06
N GLN A 147 -18.06 11.07 -6.65
CA GLN A 147 -16.61 10.97 -6.65
C GLN A 147 -16.09 10.67 -8.06
N LYS A 148 -15.28 11.57 -8.60
CA LYS A 148 -14.55 11.31 -9.85
C LYS A 148 -13.65 10.08 -9.68
N ASN A 149 -13.70 9.15 -10.63
CA ASN A 149 -12.99 7.87 -10.58
C ASN A 149 -13.36 7.04 -9.33
N ALA A 150 -14.64 7.05 -8.96
CA ALA A 150 -15.19 6.18 -7.93
C ALA A 150 -14.86 4.70 -8.23
N MET A 151 -14.32 4.01 -7.22
CA MET A 151 -13.96 2.60 -7.31
C MET A 151 -14.63 1.83 -6.19
N ASP A 152 -15.24 0.70 -6.54
CA ASP A 152 -15.59 -0.36 -5.62
C ASP A 152 -14.33 -1.20 -5.34
N VAL A 153 -13.93 -1.25 -4.08
CA VAL A 153 -12.76 -1.98 -3.60
C VAL A 153 -13.22 -3.16 -2.75
N PHE A 154 -12.81 -4.36 -3.15
CA PHE A 154 -13.02 -5.60 -2.41
C PHE A 154 -11.66 -6.15 -2.02
N SER A 155 -11.47 -6.52 -0.76
CA SER A 155 -10.16 -6.90 -0.24
C SER A 155 -10.29 -7.77 1.01
N VAL A 156 -9.30 -8.62 1.27
CA VAL A 156 -9.13 -9.28 2.57
C VAL A 156 -8.04 -8.53 3.32
N LEU A 157 -8.41 -7.83 4.39
CA LEU A 157 -7.47 -7.09 5.21
C LEU A 157 -7.04 -7.89 6.42
N GLN A 158 -5.76 -7.77 6.77
CA GLN A 158 -5.20 -8.30 8.00
C GLN A 158 -4.34 -7.23 8.68
N SER A 159 -4.83 -6.68 9.79
CA SER A 159 -4.14 -5.61 10.52
C SER A 159 -2.95 -6.16 11.31
N ALA A 160 -1.87 -5.39 11.38
CA ALA A 160 -0.70 -5.70 12.21
C ALA A 160 -0.62 -4.75 13.40
N SER A 161 -0.42 -5.27 14.61
CA SER A 161 -0.24 -4.40 15.79
C SER A 161 1.18 -3.86 15.93
N HIS A 162 2.15 -4.46 15.22
CA HIS A 162 3.51 -3.94 15.09
C HIS A 162 3.97 -4.04 13.65
N ALA A 163 4.78 -3.08 13.21
CA ALA A 163 5.41 -3.12 11.91
C ALA A 163 6.75 -2.39 11.93
N SER A 164 7.65 -2.79 11.02
CA SER A 164 8.97 -2.20 10.89
C SER A 164 9.39 -2.05 9.43
N LEU A 165 10.09 -0.97 9.13
CA LEU A 165 10.78 -0.73 7.87
C LEU A 165 12.28 -0.61 8.14
N SER A 166 13.09 -1.26 7.32
CA SER A 166 14.53 -1.05 7.27
C SER A 166 15.02 -0.88 5.84
N ILE A 167 16.00 0.00 5.64
CA ILE A 167 16.70 0.24 4.37
C ILE A 167 18.19 0.00 4.62
N ASP A 168 18.80 -0.90 3.85
CA ASP A 168 20.20 -1.32 4.01
C ASP A 168 20.54 -1.77 5.44
N GLY A 169 19.58 -2.46 6.07
CA GLY A 169 19.68 -2.93 7.46
C GLY A 169 19.50 -1.85 8.52
N GLN A 170 19.35 -0.58 8.14
CA GLN A 170 19.06 0.51 9.05
C GLN A 170 17.56 0.64 9.25
N GLN A 171 17.11 0.52 10.50
CA GLN A 171 15.71 0.67 10.88
C GLN A 171 15.24 2.13 10.72
N ILE A 172 14.07 2.33 10.11
CA ILE A 172 13.38 3.62 10.08
C ILE A 172 12.59 3.78 11.39
N PRO A 173 12.76 4.90 12.13
CA PRO A 173 12.09 5.10 13.41
C PRO A 173 10.58 5.33 13.24
N GLY A 174 9.83 4.99 14.29
CA GLY A 174 8.42 5.26 14.42
C GLY A 174 7.61 4.04 14.83
N VAL A 175 6.34 4.27 15.13
CA VAL A 175 5.38 3.26 15.57
C VAL A 175 4.13 3.30 14.71
N VAL A 176 3.45 2.15 14.61
CA VAL A 176 2.12 2.09 14.01
C VAL A 176 1.11 2.84 14.89
N PHE A 177 0.02 3.32 14.30
CA PHE A 177 -1.00 4.09 15.00
C PHE A 177 -2.41 3.59 14.68
N PRO A 178 -3.40 3.78 15.57
CA PRO A 178 -4.76 3.30 15.36
C PRO A 178 -5.41 3.91 14.10
N ARG A 179 -6.19 3.09 13.41
CA ARG A 179 -7.01 3.47 12.25
C ARG A 179 -8.33 2.72 12.29
N GLN A 180 -9.22 3.08 11.38
CA GLN A 180 -10.57 2.53 11.32
C GLN A 180 -10.95 2.24 9.86
N VAL A 181 -11.61 1.10 9.62
CA VAL A 181 -12.26 0.78 8.34
C VAL A 181 -13.71 0.38 8.63
N GLY A 182 -14.66 1.27 8.32
CA GLY A 182 -16.05 1.10 8.76
C GLY A 182 -16.10 1.01 10.29
N ASP A 183 -16.69 -0.04 10.84
CA ASP A 183 -16.74 -0.31 12.28
C ASP A 183 -15.59 -1.21 12.79
N GLN A 184 -14.71 -1.66 11.89
CA GLN A 184 -13.55 -2.49 12.26
C GLN A 184 -12.33 -1.61 12.64
N PRO A 185 -11.86 -1.67 13.90
CA PRO A 185 -10.59 -1.05 14.28
C PRO A 185 -9.43 -1.82 13.63
N ILE A 186 -8.48 -1.06 13.10
CA ILE A 186 -7.23 -1.56 12.51
C ILE A 186 -6.07 -0.65 12.95
N THR A 187 -4.88 -0.83 12.38
CA THR A 187 -3.76 0.09 12.52
C THR A 187 -3.37 0.69 11.17
N SER A 188 -2.40 1.60 11.20
CA SER A 188 -1.74 2.16 10.03
C SER A 188 -0.88 1.15 9.26
N ALA A 189 -0.76 -0.08 9.73
CA ALA A 189 -0.06 -1.18 9.07
C ALA A 189 -0.98 -2.39 8.89
N PHE A 190 -1.25 -2.76 7.63
CA PHE A 190 -2.11 -3.89 7.30
C PHE A 190 -1.70 -4.51 5.98
N LEU A 191 -1.94 -5.81 5.87
CA LEU A 191 -1.85 -6.56 4.62
C LEU A 191 -3.20 -6.48 3.92
N ALA A 192 -3.19 -6.25 2.61
CA ALA A 192 -4.38 -6.28 1.78
C ALA A 192 -4.19 -7.35 0.70
N PHE A 193 -4.90 -8.46 0.86
CA PHE A 193 -4.86 -9.62 -0.01
C PHE A 193 -6.08 -9.68 -0.93
N ALA A 194 -5.90 -10.33 -2.08
CA ALA A 194 -6.96 -10.57 -3.06
C ALA A 194 -7.78 -9.30 -3.37
N GLU A 195 -7.08 -8.17 -3.49
CA GLU A 195 -7.69 -6.87 -3.64
C GLU A 195 -8.07 -6.63 -5.10
N SER A 196 -9.32 -6.23 -5.34
CA SER A 196 -9.83 -5.85 -6.66
C SER A 196 -10.50 -4.50 -6.62
N TRP A 197 -10.20 -3.67 -7.61
CA TRP A 197 -10.75 -2.32 -7.73
C TRP A 197 -11.52 -2.25 -9.04
N ILE A 198 -12.81 -1.97 -8.93
CA ILE A 198 -13.77 -2.01 -10.02
C ILE A 198 -14.40 -0.64 -10.15
N GLU A 199 -14.50 -0.08 -11.35
CA GLU A 199 -15.16 1.22 -11.55
C GLU A 199 -16.59 1.15 -10.99
N SER A 200 -16.95 2.07 -10.09
CA SER A 200 -18.32 2.15 -9.58
C SER A 200 -19.27 2.60 -10.69
N VAL A 201 -20.44 1.97 -10.77
CA VAL A 201 -21.49 2.21 -11.78
C VAL A 201 -22.81 2.70 -11.18
#